data_AF-A0A9D8LZH2-F1
#
_entry.id   AF-A0A9D8LZH2-F1
#
_cell.length_a   1.000
_cell.length_b   1.000
_cell.length_c   1.000
_cell.angle_alpha   90.00
_cell.angle_beta   90.00
_cell.angle_gamma   90.00
#
_symmetry.space_group_name_H-M   'P 1'
#
loop_
_entity.id
_entity.type
_entity.pdbx_description
1 polymer ?
#
loop_
_entity_poly.entity_id
_entity_poly.type
_entity_poly.pdbx_seq_one_letter_code
_entity_poly.pdbx_strand_id
1 'polypeptide(L)'
;MTCVRVAAADAGLGAGKIQAAGALEGPDVMGRRASWLAFSGRHDTSLATSTVVLVDDPGNPRHPTQWFVREDPYACAGAAFTFDRPYVLEPGERLRQRYRVIVACGELEGDRIEERAARYASPD
;
A
#
# COMPACT_ATOMS: atom_id res chain seq x y z
N MET A 1 2.58 13.53 -1.58
CA MET A 1 1.76 12.31 -1.34
C MET A 1 1.64 11.59 -2.67
N THR A 2 2.23 10.40 -2.80
CA THR A 2 2.01 9.55 -3.98
C THR A 2 0.82 8.63 -3.65
N CYS A 3 -0.38 8.92 -4.17
CA CYS A 3 -1.52 7.98 -4.10
C CYS A 3 -1.49 7.11 -5.36
N VAL A 4 -1.58 5.80 -5.17
CA VAL A 4 -1.92 4.87 -6.26
C VAL A 4 -3.43 4.71 -6.22
N ARG A 5 -4.10 5.13 -7.28
CA ARG A 5 -5.50 4.77 -7.51
C ARG A 5 -5.52 3.44 -8.21
N VAL A 6 -6.10 2.44 -7.58
CA VAL A 6 -6.47 1.20 -8.26
C VAL A 6 -7.91 1.37 -8.71
N ALA A 7 -8.15 1.28 -10.01
CA ALA A 7 -9.51 1.22 -10.52
C ALA A 7 -10.12 -0.11 -10.03
N ALA A 8 -10.93 -0.04 -8.98
CA ALA A 8 -11.85 -1.09 -8.60
C ALA A 8 -13.22 -0.77 -9.19
N ALA A 9 -13.97 -1.80 -9.55
CA ALA A 9 -15.26 -1.67 -10.22
C ALA A 9 -16.26 -0.80 -9.42
N ASP A 10 -17.07 -0.05 -10.15
CA ASP A 10 -18.15 0.81 -9.65
C ASP A 10 -19.16 0.01 -8.80
N ALA A 11 -19.54 0.59 -7.65
CA ALA A 11 -20.60 0.32 -6.64
C ALA A 11 -21.27 -1.07 -6.43
N GLY A 12 -20.99 -2.11 -7.21
CA GLY A 12 -21.70 -3.40 -7.17
C GLY A 12 -20.85 -4.62 -6.86
N LEU A 13 -19.51 -4.49 -6.79
CA LEU A 13 -18.58 -5.63 -6.64
C LEU A 13 -17.71 -5.60 -5.39
N GLY A 14 -18.01 -4.70 -4.45
CA GLY A 14 -17.29 -4.53 -3.18
C GLY A 14 -16.04 -3.67 -3.33
N ALA A 15 -15.64 -3.00 -2.24
CA ALA A 15 -14.59 -2.00 -2.19
C ALA A 15 -13.15 -2.53 -2.41
N GLY A 16 -13.00 -3.80 -2.80
CA GLY A 16 -11.73 -4.54 -2.82
C GLY A 16 -11.23 -4.90 -1.42
N LYS A 17 -10.27 -5.81 -1.35
CA LYS A 17 -9.66 -6.29 -0.10
C LYS A 17 -8.41 -5.47 0.20
N ILE A 18 -8.36 -4.84 1.38
CA ILE A 18 -7.18 -4.15 1.89
C ILE A 18 -6.49 -5.06 2.91
N GLN A 19 -5.19 -5.25 2.75
CA GLN A 19 -4.35 -5.99 3.70
C GLN A 19 -3.05 -5.23 3.96
N ALA A 20 -2.47 -5.37 5.13
CA ALA A 20 -1.17 -4.81 5.47
C ALA A 20 -0.40 -5.75 6.42
N ALA A 21 0.92 -5.54 6.48
CA ALA A 21 1.80 -6.34 7.33
C ALA A 21 1.30 -6.42 8.79
N GLY A 22 1.51 -7.57 9.43
CA GLY A 22 1.04 -7.82 10.79
C GLY A 22 -0.45 -8.17 10.87
N ALA A 23 -1.00 -8.77 9.81
CA ALA A 23 -2.40 -9.21 9.72
C ALA A 23 -3.41 -8.06 9.93
N LEU A 24 -3.06 -6.86 9.46
CA LEU A 24 -3.97 -5.72 9.44
C LEU A 24 -4.81 -5.76 8.17
N GLU A 25 -6.10 -5.45 8.26
CA GLU A 25 -7.02 -5.54 7.12
C GLU A 25 -8.06 -4.43 7.13
N GLY A 26 -8.64 -4.16 5.95
CA GLY A 26 -9.76 -3.25 5.80
C GLY A 26 -9.46 -1.78 6.15
N PRO A 27 -10.49 -0.99 6.54
CA PRO A 27 -10.36 0.44 6.79
C PRO A 27 -9.53 0.76 8.05
N ASP A 28 -9.40 -0.20 8.98
CA ASP A 28 -8.62 -0.07 10.21
C ASP A 28 -7.11 0.07 9.97
N VAL A 29 -6.65 -0.17 8.74
CA VAL A 29 -5.26 0.09 8.31
C VAL A 29 -4.96 1.60 8.26
N MET A 30 -5.98 2.46 8.23
CA MET A 30 -5.81 3.92 8.20
C MET A 30 -4.92 4.41 9.35
N GLY A 31 -3.84 5.11 9.01
CA GLY A 31 -2.88 5.68 9.96
C GLY A 31 -1.99 4.64 10.66
N ARG A 32 -2.16 3.34 10.39
CA ARG A 32 -1.33 2.28 10.96
C ARG A 32 0.01 2.18 10.23
N ARG A 33 1.05 1.80 10.98
CA ARG A 33 2.38 1.51 10.44
C ARG A 33 2.44 0.07 9.99
N ALA A 34 2.91 -0.17 8.76
CA ALA A 34 3.14 -1.50 8.21
C ALA A 34 4.23 -1.46 7.13
N SER A 35 5.04 -2.51 7.02
CA SER A 35 6.12 -2.60 6.01
C SER A 35 5.60 -2.74 4.58
N TRP A 36 4.35 -3.19 4.42
CA TRP A 36 3.67 -3.24 3.13
C TRP A 36 2.16 -3.03 3.31
N LEU A 37 1.52 -2.60 2.22
CA LEU A 37 0.08 -2.44 2.04
C LEU A 37 -0.31 -3.08 0.72
N ALA A 38 -1.38 -3.86 0.70
CA ALA A 38 -1.90 -4.53 -0.47
C ALA A 38 -3.37 -4.18 -0.69
N PHE A 39 -3.74 -4.10 -1.97
CA PHE A 39 -5.11 -3.93 -2.42
C PHE A 39 -5.41 -4.95 -3.51
N SER A 40 -6.46 -5.74 -3.30
CA SER A 40 -6.97 -6.71 -4.28
C SER A 40 -8.34 -6.27 -4.77
N GLY A 41 -8.50 -6.11 -6.08
CA GLY A 41 -9.74 -5.62 -6.68
C GLY A 41 -10.18 -6.47 -7.87
N ARG A 42 -11.50 -6.63 -8.03
CA ARG A 42 -12.10 -7.26 -9.21
C ARG A 42 -12.32 -6.23 -10.31
N HIS A 43 -11.95 -6.59 -11.53
CA HIS A 43 -12.13 -5.77 -12.71
C HIS A 43 -13.59 -5.82 -13.17
N ASP A 44 -14.11 -4.70 -13.65
CA ASP A 44 -15.50 -4.54 -14.10
C ASP A 44 -15.82 -5.38 -15.34
N THR A 45 -14.89 -5.43 -16.30
CA THR A 45 -15.13 -6.00 -17.64
C THR A 45 -14.75 -7.47 -17.69
N SER A 46 -13.55 -7.83 -17.21
CA SER A 46 -13.05 -9.21 -17.30
C SER A 46 -13.46 -10.10 -16.12
N LEU A 47 -13.98 -9.50 -15.04
CA LEU A 47 -14.19 -10.15 -13.74
C LEU A 47 -12.94 -10.77 -13.12
N ALA A 48 -11.76 -10.54 -13.70
CA ALA A 48 -10.49 -10.97 -13.15
C ALA A 48 -10.17 -10.16 -11.89
N THR A 49 -9.42 -10.76 -10.97
CA THR A 49 -8.86 -10.05 -9.82
C THR A 49 -7.41 -9.69 -10.11
N SER A 50 -6.96 -8.55 -9.61
CA SER A 50 -5.54 -8.21 -9.52
C SER A 50 -5.21 -7.66 -8.15
N THR A 51 -3.96 -7.86 -7.73
CA THR A 51 -3.43 -7.32 -6.47
C THR A 51 -2.31 -6.32 -6.76
N VAL A 52 -2.38 -5.17 -6.10
CA VAL A 52 -1.29 -4.18 -6.05
C VAL A 52 -0.74 -4.15 -4.64
N VAL A 53 0.58 -4.32 -4.48
CA VAL A 53 1.28 -4.22 -3.20
C VAL A 53 2.25 -3.05 -3.23
N LEU A 54 2.18 -2.18 -2.23
CA LEU A 54 3.14 -1.13 -1.94
C LEU A 54 4.04 -1.61 -0.79
N VAL A 55 5.35 -1.65 -1.02
CA VAL A 55 6.34 -2.04 -0.01
C VAL A 55 7.16 -0.82 0.36
N ASP A 56 7.23 -0.53 1.66
CA ASP A 56 8.05 0.54 2.22
C ASP A 56 9.50 0.05 2.39
N ASP A 57 10.44 0.80 1.85
CA ASP A 57 11.87 0.45 1.92
C ASP A 57 12.40 0.67 3.35
N PRO A 58 13.14 -0.29 3.94
CA PRO A 58 13.73 -0.12 5.29
C PRO A 58 14.65 1.10 5.44
N GLY A 59 15.20 1.61 4.33
CA GLY A 59 16.00 2.83 4.30
C GLY A 59 15.19 4.13 4.28
N ASN A 60 13.85 4.08 4.27
CA ASN A 60 13.02 5.27 4.33
C ASN A 60 13.00 5.88 5.74
N PRO A 61 13.02 7.22 5.86
CA PRO A 61 12.77 7.87 7.13
C PRO A 61 11.40 7.46 7.67
N ARG A 62 11.35 7.11 8.96
CA ARG A 62 10.14 6.66 9.68
C ARG A 62 9.58 5.32 9.19
N HIS A 63 10.42 4.43 8.66
CA HIS A 63 10.04 3.05 8.38
C HIS A 63 9.61 2.30 9.67
N PRO A 64 8.54 1.48 9.63
CA PRO A 64 7.56 1.42 8.55
C PRO A 64 6.66 2.66 8.50
N THR A 65 6.41 3.16 7.30
CA THR A 65 5.55 4.32 7.07
C THR A 65 4.11 4.09 7.56
N GLN A 66 3.40 5.17 7.84
CA GLN A 66 1.95 5.11 8.07
C GLN A 66 1.22 5.09 6.72
N TRP A 67 0.11 4.35 6.65
CA TRP A 67 -0.68 4.23 5.44
C TRP A 67 -1.94 5.09 5.50
N PHE A 68 -2.22 5.78 4.40
CA PHE A 68 -3.54 6.33 4.14
C PHE A 68 -4.30 5.33 3.27
N VAL A 69 -5.49 4.91 3.73
CA VAL A 69 -6.38 4.02 2.98
C VAL A 69 -7.78 4.60 2.89
N ARG A 70 -8.45 4.40 1.76
CA ARG A 70 -9.87 4.67 1.59
C ARG A 70 -10.44 3.56 0.74
N GLU A 71 -11.58 3.02 1.15
CA GLU A 71 -12.28 1.94 0.45
C GLU A 71 -13.53 2.46 -0.29
N ASP A 72 -14.19 3.51 0.20
CA ASP A 72 -15.39 4.11 -0.39
C ASP A 72 -15.19 5.61 -0.68
N PRO A 73 -15.62 6.15 -1.84
CA PRO A 73 -16.31 5.48 -2.96
C PRO A 73 -15.38 4.72 -3.92
N TYR A 74 -14.08 4.73 -3.67
CA TYR A 74 -13.09 3.99 -4.43
C TYR A 74 -11.84 3.73 -3.59
N ALA A 75 -11.07 2.72 -4.00
CA ALA A 75 -9.78 2.40 -3.42
C ALA A 75 -8.74 3.51 -3.68
N CYS A 76 -8.25 4.16 -2.62
CA CYS A 76 -6.99 4.91 -2.65
C CYS A 76 -6.12 4.45 -1.50
N ALA A 77 -4.87 4.17 -1.84
CA ALA A 77 -3.82 3.80 -0.93
C ALA A 77 -2.60 4.69 -1.18
N GLY A 78 -1.94 5.13 -0.12
CA GLY A 78 -0.73 5.94 -0.25
C GLY A 78 0.11 5.95 1.01
N ALA A 79 1.42 6.01 0.81
CA ALA A 79 2.34 6.23 1.92
C ALA A 79 2.14 7.63 2.50
N ALA A 80 1.93 7.68 3.80
CA ALA A 80 1.64 8.89 4.56
C ALA A 80 2.70 9.08 5.67
N PHE A 81 3.96 9.25 5.28
CA PHE A 81 5.07 9.40 6.24
C PHE A 81 4.95 10.62 7.18
N THR A 82 4.07 11.57 6.85
CA THR A 82 3.70 12.74 7.65
C THR A 82 2.26 12.67 8.19
N PHE A 83 1.72 11.47 8.38
CA PHE A 83 0.32 11.28 8.80
C PHE A 83 0.01 11.97 10.12
N ASP A 84 0.82 11.73 11.15
CA ASP A 84 0.60 12.21 12.52
C ASP A 84 1.47 13.41 12.90
N ARG A 85 2.55 13.68 12.16
CA ARG A 85 3.52 14.73 12.49
C ARG A 85 4.24 15.28 11.26
N PRO A 86 4.57 16.59 11.24
CA PRO A 86 5.32 17.19 10.15
C PRO A 86 6.72 16.57 10.05
N TYR A 87 7.29 16.59 8.85
CA TYR A 87 8.70 16.31 8.61
C TYR A 87 9.35 17.61 8.12
N VAL A 88 10.28 18.15 8.89
CA VAL A 88 11.01 19.36 8.52
C VAL A 88 12.17 18.97 7.62
N LEU A 89 12.31 19.67 6.50
CA LEU A 89 13.42 19.52 5.56
C LEU A 89 14.08 20.89 5.43
N GLU A 90 15.31 21.00 5.91
CA GLU A 90 16.04 22.26 5.92
C GLU A 90 16.52 22.64 4.50
N PRO A 91 16.78 23.93 4.22
CA PRO A 91 17.31 24.36 2.94
C PRO A 91 18.59 23.58 2.55
N GLY A 92 18.56 22.94 1.38
CA GLY A 92 19.67 22.14 0.86
C GLY A 92 19.64 20.65 1.23
N GLU A 93 18.78 20.23 2.15
CA GLU A 93 18.56 18.82 2.44
C GLU A 93 17.77 18.11 1.33
N ARG A 94 17.91 16.78 1.28
CA ARG A 94 17.18 15.93 0.33
C ARG A 94 16.43 14.84 1.08
N LEU A 95 15.11 14.81 0.88
CA LEU A 95 14.30 13.68 1.31
C LEU A 95 14.25 12.63 0.20
N ARG A 96 14.76 11.43 0.48
CA ARG A 96 14.58 10.27 -0.38
C ARG A 96 13.59 9.31 0.27
N GLN A 97 12.57 8.92 -0.50
CA GLN A 97 11.69 7.81 -0.17
C GLN A 97 11.69 6.83 -1.33
N ARG A 98 11.80 5.55 -1.01
CA ARG A 98 11.80 4.46 -1.96
C ARG A 98 10.66 3.53 -1.61
N TYR A 99 9.84 3.22 -2.59
CA TYR A 99 8.76 2.26 -2.45
C TYR A 99 8.86 1.29 -3.61
N ARG A 100 8.51 0.03 -3.36
CA ARG A 100 8.30 -0.94 -4.44
C ARG A 100 6.83 -1.14 -4.68
N VAL A 101 6.46 -1.20 -5.95
CA VAL A 101 5.11 -1.56 -6.37
C VAL A 101 5.17 -2.94 -7.02
N ILE A 102 4.38 -3.87 -6.50
CA ILE A 102 4.22 -5.21 -7.05
C ILE A 102 2.82 -5.29 -7.62
N VAL A 103 2.70 -5.68 -8.88
CA VAL A 103 1.41 -5.93 -9.53
C VAL A 103 1.34 -7.42 -9.83
N ALA A 104 0.28 -8.07 -9.37
CA ALA A 104 0.05 -9.49 -9.57
C ALA A 104 -1.34 -9.74 -10.14
N CYS A 105 -1.43 -10.71 -11.04
CA CYS A 105 -2.69 -11.28 -11.47
C CYS A 105 -3.26 -12.16 -10.34
N GLY A 106 -4.56 -12.06 -10.10
CA GLY A 106 -5.26 -12.76 -9.03
C GLY A 106 -5.23 -12.02 -7.69
N GLU A 107 -5.99 -12.55 -6.74
CA GLU A 107 -5.90 -12.18 -5.33
C GLU A 107 -4.68 -12.85 -4.71
N LEU A 108 -3.92 -12.09 -3.93
CA LEU A 108 -2.83 -12.64 -3.13
C LEU A 108 -3.23 -12.71 -1.66
N GLU A 109 -2.84 -13.79 -1.01
CA GLU A 109 -2.95 -13.92 0.44
C GLU A 109 -1.72 -13.34 1.16
N GLY A 110 -1.91 -13.01 2.44
CA GLY A 110 -0.92 -12.34 3.30
C GLY A 110 0.47 -12.98 3.25
N ASP A 111 0.58 -14.30 3.42
CA ASP A 111 1.86 -15.01 3.40
C ASP A 111 2.60 -14.85 2.07
N ARG A 112 1.86 -14.85 0.96
CA ARG A 112 2.44 -14.70 -0.38
C ARG A 112 2.83 -13.26 -0.67
N ILE A 113 2.12 -12.29 -0.07
CA ILE A 113 2.49 -10.88 -0.11
C ILE A 113 3.78 -10.67 0.70
N GLU A 114 3.83 -11.20 1.92
CA GLU A 114 4.99 -11.14 2.81
C GLU A 114 6.24 -11.72 2.15
N GLU A 115 6.13 -12.91 1.58
CA GLU A 115 7.24 -13.55 0.84
C GLU A 115 7.76 -12.65 -0.30
N ARG A 116 6.85 -12.05 -1.08
CA ARG A 116 7.23 -11.15 -2.18
C ARG A 116 7.83 -9.84 -1.68
N ALA A 117 7.31 -9.28 -0.59
CA ALA A 117 7.82 -8.06 0.01
C ALA A 117 9.24 -8.29 0.59
N ALA A 118 9.46 -9.41 1.28
CA ALA A 118 10.74 -9.76 1.90
C ALA A 118 11.89 -9.90 0.87
N ARG A 119 11.60 -10.46 -0.32
CA ARG A 119 12.57 -10.55 -1.43
C ARG A 119 13.11 -9.19 -1.88
N TYR A 120 12.38 -8.11 -1.60
CA TYR A 120 12.72 -6.78 -2.04
C TYR A 120 13.15 -5.83 -0.90
N ALA A 121 12.87 -6.19 0.35
CA ALA A 121 13.36 -5.49 1.53
C ALA A 121 14.85 -5.80 1.82
N SER A 122 15.42 -6.83 1.18
CA SER A 122 16.85 -7.11 1.22
C SER A 122 17.58 -6.18 0.24
N PRO A 123 18.51 -5.32 0.69
CA PRO A 123 19.30 -4.51 -0.21
C PRO A 123 20.22 -5.39 -1.07
N ASP A 124 20.44 -4.98 -2.33
CA ASP A 124 21.58 -5.43 -3.14
C ASP A 124 22.91 -4.90 -2.55
#